data_AF-A0A8J5FX96-F1
#
_entry.id   AF-A0A8J5FX96-F1
#
_cell.length_a   1.000
_cell.length_b   1.000
_cell.length_c   1.000
_cell.angle_alpha   90.00
_cell.angle_beta   90.00
_cell.angle_gamma   90.00
#
_symmetry.space_group_name_H-M   'P 1'
#
loop_
_entity.id
_entity.type
_entity.pdbx_description
1 polymer ?
#
loop_
_entity_poly.entity_id
_entity_poly.type
_entity_poly.pdbx_seq_one_letter_code
_entity_poly.pdbx_strand_id
1 'polypeptide(L)'
;MDFQRSPFCFFSFIVFFLLLSFESSQASNAGHGLSRESFPEGFVFGTAASAYQVEGMALKGGRGPSIWDAFVRIPNTIAGNATADVTVDEYHHYKVILSLVHFPPFFSQL
;
A
#
# COMPACT_ATOMS: atom_id res chain seq x y z
N MET A 1 -54.36 18.46 -30.01
CA MET A 1 -53.03 19.12 -29.92
C MET A 1 -52.01 18.02 -30.07
N ASP A 2 -51.93 17.48 -31.28
CA ASP A 2 -51.13 16.30 -31.58
C ASP A 2 -49.84 16.76 -32.19
N PHE A 3 -48.83 16.84 -31.32
CA PHE A 3 -47.45 17.14 -31.67
C PHE A 3 -46.99 16.06 -32.66
N GLN A 4 -46.96 16.42 -33.95
CA GLN A 4 -46.44 15.64 -35.06
C GLN A 4 -45.04 15.09 -34.73
N ARG A 5 -44.97 13.86 -34.22
CA ARG A 5 -43.72 13.09 -34.10
C ARG A 5 -43.31 12.63 -35.50
N SER A 6 -42.65 13.51 -36.25
CA SER A 6 -41.94 13.09 -37.46
C SER A 6 -40.77 12.18 -37.03
N PRO A 7 -40.62 10.98 -37.63
CA PRO A 7 -39.57 10.02 -37.23
C PRO A 7 -38.16 10.59 -37.48
N PHE A 8 -38.05 11.56 -38.38
CA PHE A 8 -36.81 12.24 -38.73
C PHE A 8 -36.22 13.07 -37.58
N CYS A 9 -37.05 13.71 -36.75
CA CYS A 9 -36.56 14.52 -35.63
C CYS A 9 -36.04 13.65 -34.47
N PHE A 10 -36.69 12.51 -34.23
CA PHE A 10 -36.29 11.55 -33.20
C PHE A 10 -34.99 10.83 -33.56
N PHE A 11 -34.81 10.48 -34.84
CA PHE A 11 -33.59 9.86 -35.34
C PHE A 11 -32.39 10.80 -35.27
N SER A 12 -32.59 12.09 -35.59
CA SER A 12 -31.57 13.13 -35.45
C SER A 12 -31.15 13.32 -33.99
N PHE A 13 -32.10 13.28 -33.06
CA PHE A 13 -31.81 13.39 -31.62
C PHE A 13 -31.03 12.19 -31.08
N ILE A 14 -31.36 10.96 -31.54
CA ILE A 14 -30.64 9.72 -31.16
C ILE A 14 -29.21 9.73 -31.69
N VAL A 15 -29.00 10.15 -32.95
CA VAL A 15 -27.66 10.25 -33.54
C VAL A 15 -26.82 11.31 -32.82
N PHE A 16 -27.42 12.45 -32.45
CA PHE A 16 -26.75 13.49 -31.67
C PHE A 16 -26.40 13.04 -30.25
N PHE A 17 -27.28 12.29 -29.58
CA PHE A 17 -27.04 11.73 -28.25
C PHE A 17 -25.97 10.63 -28.26
N LEU A 18 -25.94 9.79 -29.32
CA LEU A 18 -24.92 8.77 -29.54
C LEU A 18 -23.55 9.38 -29.88
N LEU A 19 -23.50 10.48 -30.65
CA LEU A 19 -22.27 11.23 -30.93
C LEU A 19 -21.70 11.91 -29.67
N LEU A 20 -22.55 12.53 -28.84
CA LEU A 20 -22.15 13.09 -27.54
C LEU A 20 -21.61 12.04 -26.56
N SER A 21 -22.12 10.81 -26.65
CA SER A 21 -21.66 9.69 -25.83
C SER A 21 -20.30 9.15 -26.27
N PHE A 22 -19.90 9.37 -27.53
CA PHE A 22 -18.62 8.91 -28.07
C PHE A 22 -17.44 9.81 -27.66
N GLU A 23 -17.70 11.08 -27.32
CA GLU A 23 -16.64 12.03 -26.96
C GLU A 23 -16.16 11.91 -25.50
N SER A 24 -16.82 11.11 -24.66
CA SER A 24 -16.55 11.07 -23.20
C SER A 24 -15.50 10.04 -22.77
N SER A 25 -14.83 9.34 -23.69
CA SER A 25 -13.92 8.23 -23.34
C SER A 25 -12.44 8.50 -23.64
N GLN A 26 -11.97 9.74 -23.50
CA GLN A 26 -10.53 10.00 -23.33
C GLN A 26 -10.27 10.64 -21.97
N ALA A 27 -10.48 9.83 -20.92
CA ALA A 27 -9.71 10.01 -19.70
C ALA A 27 -8.23 9.88 -20.08
N SER A 28 -7.46 10.91 -19.78
CA SER A 28 -6.02 10.99 -20.04
C SER A 28 -5.32 9.68 -19.64
N ASN A 29 -4.68 9.00 -20.59
CA ASN A 29 -3.62 8.02 -20.35
C ASN A 29 -2.36 8.72 -19.81
N ALA A 30 -2.49 9.52 -18.76
CA ALA A 30 -1.35 9.87 -17.92
C ALA A 30 -1.11 8.62 -17.07
N GLY A 31 -0.03 7.89 -17.37
CA GLY A 31 0.32 6.63 -16.71
C GLY A 31 0.20 6.76 -15.19
N HIS A 32 -0.68 5.94 -14.61
CA HIS A 32 -0.90 5.84 -13.17
C HIS A 32 0.26 5.07 -12.50
N GLY A 33 1.47 5.60 -12.57
CA GLY A 33 2.64 5.03 -11.89
C GLY A 33 3.54 6.15 -11.39
N LEU A 34 3.74 6.21 -10.07
CA LEU A 34 4.87 6.96 -9.52
C LEU A 34 6.14 6.22 -9.93
N SER A 35 7.15 6.96 -10.35
CA SER A 35 8.46 6.45 -10.72
C SER A 35 9.55 7.27 -10.04
N ARG A 36 10.80 6.81 -10.08
CA ARG A 36 11.93 7.50 -9.44
C ARG A 36 12.06 8.95 -9.91
N GLU A 37 11.74 9.20 -11.18
CA GLU A 37 11.76 10.51 -11.83
C GLU A 37 10.68 11.47 -11.30
N SER A 38 9.69 10.95 -10.56
CA SER A 38 8.68 11.76 -9.88
C SER A 38 9.22 12.46 -8.61
N PHE A 39 10.42 12.09 -8.15
CA PHE A 39 11.06 12.64 -6.96
C PHE A 39 12.34 13.41 -7.31
N PRO A 40 12.70 14.48 -6.57
CA PRO A 40 13.92 15.23 -6.82
C PRO A 40 15.18 14.36 -6.73
N GLU A 41 16.23 14.74 -7.46
CA GLU A 41 17.55 14.12 -7.28
C GLU A 41 18.00 14.23 -5.82
N GLY A 42 18.54 13.13 -5.29
CA GLY A 42 18.95 13.03 -3.89
C GLY A 42 17.80 12.71 -2.91
N PHE A 43 16.56 12.53 -3.36
CA PHE A 43 15.50 12.04 -2.49
C PHE A 43 15.85 10.66 -1.91
N VAL A 44 15.78 10.51 -0.59
CA VAL A 44 16.15 9.27 0.12
C VAL A 44 14.90 8.47 0.43
N PHE A 45 14.84 7.26 -0.12
CA PHE A 45 13.88 6.24 0.32
C PHE A 45 14.52 5.35 1.38
N GLY A 46 13.71 4.88 2.32
CA GLY A 46 14.15 4.01 3.40
C GLY A 46 13.03 3.09 3.87
N THR A 47 13.36 2.17 4.76
CA THR A 47 12.41 1.29 5.44
C THR A 47 12.54 1.47 6.96
N ALA A 48 11.49 1.13 7.70
CA ALA A 48 11.45 1.24 9.15
C ALA A 48 10.79 0.00 9.77
N ALA A 49 11.27 -0.37 10.95
CA ALA A 49 10.72 -1.45 11.76
C ALA A 49 10.68 -1.04 13.24
N SER A 50 9.94 -1.77 14.08
CA SER A 50 9.92 -1.57 15.53
C SER A 50 10.35 -2.82 16.27
N ALA A 51 11.21 -2.66 17.28
CA ALA A 51 11.85 -3.75 18.01
C ALA A 51 10.89 -4.87 18.43
N TYR A 52 9.78 -4.52 19.09
CA TYR A 52 8.81 -5.51 19.59
C TYR A 52 8.09 -6.30 18.48
N GLN A 53 8.02 -5.74 17.26
CA GLN A 53 7.35 -6.41 16.14
C GLN A 53 8.27 -7.39 15.39
N VAL A 54 9.60 -7.21 15.46
CA VAL A 54 10.53 -7.92 14.56
C VAL A 54 11.67 -8.66 15.26
N GLU A 55 12.11 -8.22 16.44
CA GLU A 55 13.30 -8.80 17.08
C GLU A 55 13.06 -10.21 17.60
N GLY A 56 11.93 -10.42 18.28
CA GLY A 56 11.68 -11.65 19.03
C GLY A 56 12.41 -11.64 20.37
N MET A 57 12.66 -12.83 20.93
CA MET A 57 13.43 -13.02 22.17
C MET A 57 12.89 -12.21 23.36
N ALA A 58 11.58 -11.93 23.38
CA ALA A 58 10.97 -11.02 24.34
C ALA A 58 11.24 -11.37 25.81
N LEU A 59 11.39 -12.66 26.14
CA LEU A 59 11.64 -13.13 27.51
C LEU A 59 13.04 -13.70 27.73
N LYS A 60 13.99 -13.48 26.80
CA LYS A 60 15.31 -14.13 26.80
C LYS A 60 16.45 -13.10 26.67
N GLY A 61 17.70 -13.58 26.74
CA GLY A 61 18.89 -12.77 26.43
C GLY A 61 19.23 -11.65 27.43
N GLY A 62 18.62 -11.66 28.63
CA GLY A 62 18.83 -10.61 29.63
C GLY A 62 18.03 -9.32 29.37
N ARG A 63 17.13 -9.32 28.38
CA ARG A 63 16.21 -8.21 28.10
C ARG A 63 15.27 -7.97 29.29
N GLY A 64 15.13 -6.73 29.73
CA GLY A 64 14.12 -6.32 30.71
C GLY A 64 12.69 -6.28 30.12
N PRO A 65 11.65 -6.52 30.92
CA PRO A 65 10.26 -6.50 30.44
C PRO A 65 9.85 -5.11 29.95
N SER A 66 9.03 -5.05 28.90
CA SER A 66 8.36 -3.83 28.42
C SER A 66 6.86 -3.83 28.76
N ILE A 67 6.20 -2.68 28.59
CA ILE A 67 4.74 -2.56 28.75
C ILE A 67 4.00 -3.51 27.80
N TRP A 68 4.51 -3.70 26.58
CA TRP A 68 3.92 -4.60 25.60
C TRP A 68 3.90 -6.05 26.08
N ASP A 69 4.93 -6.49 26.82
CA ASP A 69 4.96 -7.85 27.41
C ASP A 69 3.82 -8.07 28.42
N ALA A 70 3.38 -7.03 29.13
CA ALA A 70 2.22 -7.13 30.01
C ALA A 70 0.91 -7.06 29.23
N PHE A 71 0.83 -6.16 28.25
CA PHE A 71 -0.38 -5.92 27.47
C PHE A 71 -0.83 -7.12 26.65
N VAL A 72 0.10 -7.80 25.95
CA VAL A 72 -0.24 -8.96 25.10
C VAL A 72 -0.74 -10.18 25.90
N ARG A 73 -0.52 -10.21 27.23
CA ARG A 73 -1.02 -11.27 28.11
C ARG A 73 -2.49 -11.10 28.50
N ILE A 74 -3.11 -9.95 28.22
CA ILE A 74 -4.53 -9.74 28.47
C ILE A 74 -5.32 -10.52 27.41
N PRO A 75 -6.15 -11.52 27.79
CA PRO A 75 -6.88 -12.34 26.84
C PRO A 75 -7.74 -11.50 25.88
N ASN A 76 -7.81 -11.90 24.62
CA ASN A 76 -8.63 -11.27 23.57
C ASN A 76 -8.25 -9.83 23.22
N THR A 77 -7.08 -9.35 23.68
CA THR A 77 -6.57 -8.00 23.35
C THR A 77 -5.79 -7.99 22.05
N ILE A 78 -5.11 -9.10 21.74
CA ILE A 78 -4.38 -9.31 20.48
C ILE A 78 -5.06 -10.45 19.71
N ALA A 79 -5.15 -10.31 18.39
CA ALA A 79 -5.68 -11.36 17.52
C ALA A 79 -4.95 -12.69 17.76
N GLY A 80 -5.70 -13.75 18.06
CA GLY A 80 -5.14 -15.07 18.36
C GLY A 80 -4.25 -15.14 19.60
N ASN A 81 -4.29 -14.14 20.50
CA ASN A 81 -3.40 -14.01 21.65
C ASN A 81 -1.92 -14.11 21.28
N ALA A 82 -1.53 -13.55 20.13
CA ALA A 82 -0.15 -13.56 19.66
C ALA A 82 0.80 -12.77 20.58
N THR A 83 2.06 -13.23 20.67
CA THR A 83 3.13 -12.63 21.47
C THR A 83 4.34 -12.28 20.62
N ALA A 84 5.29 -11.52 21.18
CA ALA A 84 6.56 -11.19 20.54
C ALA A 84 7.71 -12.14 20.93
N ASP A 85 7.41 -13.37 21.37
CA ASP A 85 8.46 -14.29 21.85
C ASP A 85 9.44 -14.70 20.74
N VAL A 86 8.96 -14.78 19.49
CA VAL A 86 9.77 -15.18 18.31
C VAL A 86 9.69 -14.14 17.19
N THR A 87 8.50 -13.68 16.80
CA THR A 87 8.29 -12.76 15.66
C THR A 87 8.95 -13.27 14.36
N VAL A 88 9.73 -12.43 13.64
CA VAL A 88 10.56 -12.84 12.50
C VAL A 88 12.01 -13.18 12.89
N ASP A 89 12.30 -13.21 14.20
CA ASP A 89 13.60 -13.54 14.79
C ASP A 89 14.76 -12.66 14.29
N GLU A 90 14.50 -11.37 14.09
CA GLU A 90 15.52 -10.42 13.65
C GLU A 90 16.68 -10.32 14.65
N TYR A 91 16.44 -10.58 15.94
CA TYR A 91 17.48 -10.61 16.96
C TYR A 91 18.67 -11.51 16.56
N HIS A 92 18.40 -12.66 15.95
CA HIS A 92 19.45 -13.56 15.45
C HIS A 92 19.83 -13.29 14.00
N HIS A 93 18.89 -12.79 13.18
CA HIS A 93 19.04 -12.64 11.74
C HIS A 93 19.30 -11.20 11.24
N TYR A 94 19.61 -10.25 12.13
CA TYR A 94 19.80 -8.84 11.76
C TYR A 94 20.83 -8.64 10.62
N LYS A 95 21.86 -9.49 10.53
CA LYS A 95 22.87 -9.42 9.46
C LYS A 95 22.26 -9.65 8.07
N VAL A 96 21.27 -10.54 7.97
CA VAL A 96 20.55 -10.81 6.72
C VAL A 96 19.69 -9.59 6.36
N ILE A 97 19.02 -8.98 7.33
CA ILE A 97 18.22 -7.77 7.13
C ILE A 97 19.10 -6.59 6.67
N LEU A 98 20.27 -6.38 7.29
CA LEU A 98 21.22 -5.36 6.85
C LEU A 98 21.70 -5.60 5.42
N SER A 99 21.98 -6.85 5.06
CA SER A 99 22.36 -7.21 3.69
C SER A 99 21.25 -6.93 2.68
N LEU A 100 19.98 -7.15 3.05
CA LEU A 100 18.84 -6.90 2.17
C LEU A 100 18.61 -5.41 1.94
N VAL A 101 18.66 -4.60 3.01
CA VAL A 101 18.46 -3.14 2.92
C VAL A 101 19.62 -2.46 2.20
N HIS A 102 20.85 -2.97 2.33
CA HIS A 102 21.98 -2.46 1.56
C HIS A 102 21.89 -2.83 0.06
N PHE A 103 21.17 -3.89 -0.29
CA PHE A 103 21.15 -4.38 -1.67
C PHE A 103 20.45 -3.37 -2.60
N PRO A 104 21.12 -2.89 -3.66
CA PRO A 104 20.69 -1.75 -4.47
C PRO A 104 19.34 -1.88 -5.21
N PRO A 105 18.83 -3.06 -5.64
CA PRO A 105 17.60 -3.10 -6.44
C PRO A 105 16.33 -2.74 -5.66
N PHE A 106 16.37 -2.75 -4.32
CA PHE A 106 15.19 -2.33 -3.54
C PHE A 106 14.87 -0.84 -3.70
N PHE A 107 15.90 0.00 -3.89
CA PHE A 107 15.73 1.45 -3.99
C PHE A 107 15.82 2.00 -5.41
N SER A 108 16.22 1.18 -6.39
CA SER A 108 16.27 1.60 -7.80
C SER A 108 14.97 1.37 -8.57
N GLN A 109 13.95 0.76 -7.95
CA GLN A 109 12.68 0.40 -8.60
C GLN A 109 11.47 1.27 -8.14
N LEU A 110 11.71 2.26 -7.29
CA LEU A 110 10.71 3.22 -6.79
C LEU A 110 11.06 4.64 -7.26
#